data_AF-L8HF07-F1
#
_entry.id   AF-L8HF07-F1
#
_cell.length_a   1.000
_cell.length_b   1.000
_cell.length_c   1.000
_cell.angle_alpha   90.00
_cell.angle_beta   90.00
_cell.angle_gamma   90.00
#
_symmetry.space_group_name_H-M   'P 1'
#
loop_
_entity.id
_entity.type
_entity.pdbx_description
1 polymer ?
#
loop_
_entity_poly.entity_id
_entity_poly.type
_entity_poly.pdbx_seq_one_letter_code
_entity_poly.pdbx_strand_id
1 'polypeptide(L)'
;MIADKLFDLGLTAAQKLRYCVEIEGHPDNASASLCGGFVVCCGFEDDVAQSKGVPNVYARKLPYSDKIKAVVAIPNFEVSTEKARQALPPTYSRADVVFNLQRVGLMAAALTDDGIDEPSVVREAMKDKVHQPFRMHLVPGLQKCLALSSQNTPGVLGVCLSGSGSTILALCRDNFSRVGERMQALLQQAGVQCRTATLDIDQRGSLVQDF
;
A
#
# COMPACT_ATOMS: atom_id res chain seq x y z
N MET A 1 -7.60 -14.82 13.63
CA MET A 1 -8.13 -14.11 14.82
C MET A 1 -9.31 -14.83 15.44
N ILE A 2 -10.41 -15.03 14.70
CA ILE A 2 -11.60 -15.70 15.23
C ILE A 2 -11.32 -17.15 15.66
N ALA A 3 -10.68 -17.97 14.80
CA ALA A 3 -10.34 -19.35 15.15
C ALA A 3 -9.47 -19.44 16.42
N ASP A 4 -8.48 -18.56 16.54
CA ASP A 4 -7.63 -18.47 17.74
C ASP A 4 -8.45 -18.21 19.02
N LYS A 5 -9.40 -17.27 18.97
CA LYS A 5 -10.30 -16.96 20.08
C LYS A 5 -11.30 -18.09 20.37
N LEU A 6 -11.93 -18.67 19.34
CA LEU A 6 -12.97 -19.68 19.49
C LEU A 6 -12.44 -21.02 20.02
N PHE A 7 -11.20 -21.37 19.66
CA PHE A 7 -10.58 -22.64 20.04
C PHE A 7 -9.49 -22.48 21.12
N ASP A 8 -9.36 -21.28 21.70
CA ASP A 8 -8.36 -20.94 22.73
C ASP A 8 -6.94 -21.40 22.37
N LEU A 9 -6.52 -21.14 21.12
CA LEU A 9 -5.28 -21.68 20.57
C LEU A 9 -4.02 -20.99 21.12
N GLY A 10 -4.17 -19.84 21.79
CA GLY A 10 -3.06 -19.10 22.39
C GLY A 10 -2.00 -18.63 21.37
N LEU A 11 -2.38 -18.41 20.10
CA LEU A 11 -1.42 -18.08 19.06
C LEU A 11 -0.83 -16.68 19.28
N THR A 12 0.49 -16.61 19.20
CA THR A 12 1.23 -15.34 19.17
C THR A 12 0.92 -14.57 17.89
N ALA A 13 1.14 -13.24 17.90
CA ALA A 13 0.98 -12.41 16.71
C ALA A 13 1.85 -12.89 15.53
N ALA A 14 3.06 -13.37 15.80
CA ALA A 14 3.97 -13.92 14.80
C ALA A 14 3.41 -15.20 14.15
N GLN A 15 2.84 -16.12 14.96
CA GLN A 15 2.20 -17.33 14.44
C GLN A 15 0.97 -17.00 13.60
N LYS A 16 0.13 -16.06 14.05
CA LYS A 16 -1.05 -15.61 13.30
C LYS A 16 -0.66 -15.03 11.95
N LEU A 17 0.34 -14.14 11.93
CA LEU A 17 0.84 -13.54 10.70
C LEU A 17 1.39 -14.60 9.75
N ARG A 18 2.15 -15.55 10.26
CA ARG A 18 2.70 -16.67 9.49
C ARG A 18 1.60 -17.49 8.81
N TYR A 19 0.51 -17.83 9.51
CA TYR A 19 -0.62 -18.52 8.89
C TYR A 19 -1.32 -17.66 7.83
N CYS A 20 -1.45 -16.35 8.05
CA CYS A 20 -1.98 -15.45 7.02
C CYS A 20 -1.09 -15.44 5.77
N VAL A 21 0.24 -15.40 5.94
CA VAL A 21 1.18 -15.42 4.81
C VAL A 21 1.20 -16.75 4.09
N GLU A 22 1.02 -17.87 4.79
CA GLU A 22 0.85 -19.20 4.18
C GLU A 22 -0.36 -19.24 3.23
N ILE A 23 -1.44 -18.52 3.57
CA ILE A 23 -2.67 -18.46 2.77
C ILE A 23 -2.52 -17.48 1.60
N GLU A 24 -2.03 -16.25 1.86
CA GLU A 24 -1.97 -15.16 0.88
C GLU A 24 -0.74 -15.24 -0.05
N GLY A 25 0.34 -15.87 0.42
CA GLY A 25 1.63 -15.94 -0.25
C GLY A 25 2.50 -14.68 -0.13
N HIS A 26 2.02 -13.61 0.52
CA HIS A 26 2.80 -12.40 0.78
C HIS A 26 2.44 -11.73 2.12
N PRO A 27 3.39 -11.00 2.73
CA PRO A 27 3.22 -10.50 4.09
C PRO A 27 2.59 -9.11 4.22
N ASP A 28 2.61 -8.28 3.18
CA ASP A 28 2.27 -6.84 3.25
C ASP A 28 0.82 -6.58 3.70
N ASN A 29 -0.18 -7.11 2.99
CA ASN A 29 -1.59 -6.91 3.34
C ASN A 29 -1.94 -7.58 4.67
N ALA A 30 -1.43 -8.79 4.91
CA ALA A 30 -1.65 -9.53 6.15
C ALA A 30 -1.06 -8.79 7.37
N SER A 31 0.15 -8.25 7.24
CA SER A 31 0.82 -7.50 8.30
C SER A 31 0.06 -6.21 8.63
N ALA A 32 -0.34 -5.44 7.61
CA ALA A 32 -1.11 -4.21 7.80
C ALA A 32 -2.48 -4.49 8.45
N SER A 33 -3.18 -5.53 7.98
CA SER A 33 -4.49 -5.90 8.52
C SER A 33 -4.42 -6.41 9.96
N LEU A 34 -3.37 -7.16 10.31
CA LEU A 34 -3.20 -7.71 11.65
C LEU A 34 -2.73 -6.65 12.65
N CYS A 35 -1.72 -5.85 12.29
CA CYS A 35 -1.08 -4.91 13.21
C CYS A 35 -1.73 -3.51 13.23
N GLY A 36 -2.40 -3.11 12.16
CA GLY A 36 -2.87 -1.74 11.95
C GLY A 36 -1.73 -0.74 11.69
N GLY A 37 -2.10 0.41 11.14
CA GLY A 37 -1.22 1.54 10.86
C GLY A 37 -0.32 1.33 9.65
N PHE A 38 0.82 2.02 9.66
CA PHE A 38 1.85 1.90 8.63
C PHE A 38 2.87 0.84 9.04
N VAL A 39 2.98 -0.22 8.26
CA VAL A 39 3.75 -1.41 8.63
C VAL A 39 4.82 -1.70 7.59
N VAL A 40 6.05 -1.88 8.06
CA VAL A 40 7.14 -2.46 7.26
C VAL A 40 7.24 -3.94 7.61
N CYS A 41 7.24 -4.80 6.59
CA CYS A 41 7.37 -6.23 6.77
C CYS A 41 8.46 -6.84 5.88
N CYS A 42 9.07 -7.92 6.37
CA CYS A 42 10.11 -8.66 5.66
C CYS A 42 9.98 -10.15 5.95
N GLY A 43 9.91 -10.96 4.90
CA GLY A 43 10.00 -12.41 5.01
C GLY A 43 11.46 -12.85 5.16
N PHE A 44 11.70 -13.87 5.98
CA PHE A 44 13.02 -14.46 6.18
C PHE A 44 12.91 -15.97 6.40
N GLU A 45 13.98 -16.67 6.06
CA GLU A 45 14.15 -18.10 6.35
C GLU A 45 14.89 -18.25 7.68
N ASP A 46 14.45 -19.16 8.54
CA ASP A 46 15.22 -19.57 9.71
C ASP A 46 16.01 -20.82 9.36
N ASP A 47 17.32 -20.82 9.62
CA ASP A 47 18.20 -21.99 9.45
C ASP A 47 17.76 -23.20 10.30
N VAL A 48 16.93 -22.97 11.34
CA VAL A 48 16.59 -23.94 12.39
C VAL A 48 15.20 -24.58 12.18
N ALA A 49 14.33 -24.01 11.35
CA ALA A 49 12.95 -24.49 11.21
C ALA A 49 12.69 -25.08 9.82
N GLN A 50 12.63 -26.42 9.75
CA GLN A 50 12.23 -27.25 8.60
C GLN A 50 10.76 -27.07 8.16
N SER A 51 10.16 -25.91 8.44
CA SER A 51 8.80 -25.68 8.01
C SER A 51 8.76 -25.39 6.53
N LYS A 52 8.25 -26.37 5.78
CA LYS A 52 7.98 -26.37 4.34
C LYS A 52 7.50 -25.01 3.83
N GLY A 53 8.40 -24.25 3.19
CA GLY A 53 8.09 -23.22 2.20
C GLY A 53 7.41 -21.92 2.67
N VAL A 54 7.05 -21.75 3.94
CA VAL A 54 6.46 -20.50 4.44
C VAL A 54 7.51 -19.72 5.23
N PRO A 55 7.94 -18.53 4.76
CA PRO A 55 8.93 -17.73 5.47
C PRO A 55 8.36 -17.22 6.80
N ASN A 56 9.22 -17.12 7.80
CA ASN A 56 8.91 -16.30 8.96
C ASN A 56 8.83 -14.83 8.53
N VAL A 57 8.08 -14.01 9.28
CA VAL A 57 7.84 -12.62 8.88
C VAL A 57 8.12 -11.71 10.05
N TYR A 58 9.03 -10.75 9.84
CA TYR A 58 9.09 -9.56 10.68
C TYR A 58 8.04 -8.57 10.19
N ALA A 59 7.19 -8.10 11.10
CA ALA A 59 6.32 -6.95 10.87
C ALA A 59 6.61 -5.90 11.95
N ARG A 60 6.79 -4.66 11.53
CA ARG A 60 7.05 -3.52 12.40
C ARG A 60 6.10 -2.39 12.03
N LYS A 61 5.17 -2.12 12.94
CA LYS A 61 4.34 -0.93 12.89
C LYS A 61 5.22 0.28 13.21
N LEU A 62 5.21 1.26 12.32
CA LEU A 62 5.91 2.52 12.47
C LEU A 62 4.93 3.62 12.91
N PRO A 63 5.42 4.71 13.52
CA PRO A 63 4.65 5.93 13.67
C PRO A 63 4.12 6.41 12.32
N TYR A 64 2.98 7.08 12.34
CA TYR A 64 2.37 7.63 11.14
C TYR A 64 1.66 8.93 11.48
N SER A 65 1.92 9.97 10.69
CA SER A 65 1.31 11.29 10.90
C SER A 65 -0.21 11.25 10.68
N ASP A 66 -0.98 11.62 11.69
CA ASP A 66 -2.45 11.70 11.61
C ASP A 66 -2.94 12.83 10.69
N LYS A 67 -2.06 13.75 10.33
CA LYS A 67 -2.30 14.81 9.34
C LYS A 67 -2.35 14.29 7.91
N ILE A 68 -1.87 13.08 7.64
CA ILE A 68 -1.90 12.49 6.31
C ILE A 68 -3.06 11.50 6.22
N LYS A 69 -3.92 11.69 5.22
CA LYS A 69 -5.03 10.78 4.91
C LYS A 69 -4.87 10.18 3.52
N ALA A 70 -5.56 9.07 3.29
CA ALA A 70 -5.65 8.45 1.97
C ALA A 70 -6.93 8.92 1.27
N VAL A 71 -6.79 9.57 0.12
CA VAL A 71 -7.90 9.76 -0.82
C VAL A 71 -7.80 8.67 -1.86
N VAL A 72 -8.83 7.83 -1.98
CA VAL A 72 -8.84 6.71 -2.91
C VAL A 72 -9.87 6.94 -4.01
N ALA A 73 -9.51 6.59 -5.24
CA ALA A 73 -10.44 6.42 -6.35
C ALA A 73 -10.53 4.93 -6.68
N ILE A 74 -11.75 4.40 -6.64
CA ILE A 74 -12.05 2.97 -6.73
C ILE A 74 -12.86 2.76 -8.03
N PRO A 75 -12.21 2.34 -9.12
CA PRO A 75 -12.88 2.05 -10.39
C PRO A 75 -13.94 0.96 -10.27
N ASN A 76 -14.98 1.03 -11.11
CA ASN A 76 -16.04 0.02 -11.21
C ASN A 76 -15.59 -1.21 -12.04
N PHE A 77 -14.33 -1.61 -11.90
CA PHE A 77 -13.79 -2.82 -12.48
C PHE A 77 -12.60 -3.29 -11.65
N GLU A 78 -12.28 -4.58 -11.74
CA GLU A 78 -11.18 -5.18 -11.01
C GLU A 78 -10.05 -5.60 -11.96
N VAL A 79 -8.82 -5.50 -11.46
CA VAL A 79 -7.65 -6.14 -12.06
C VAL A 79 -7.31 -7.33 -11.16
N SER A 80 -7.43 -8.55 -11.69
CA SER A 80 -7.04 -9.74 -10.94
C SER A 80 -5.55 -9.66 -10.57
N THR A 81 -5.21 -10.07 -9.34
CA THR A 81 -3.83 -10.11 -8.86
C THR A 81 -2.91 -10.92 -9.78
N GLU A 82 -3.43 -11.98 -10.40
CA GLU A 82 -2.71 -12.78 -11.39
C GLU A 82 -2.27 -11.95 -12.61
N LYS A 83 -3.21 -11.29 -13.30
CA LYS A 83 -2.89 -10.38 -14.42
C LYS A 83 -1.89 -9.28 -14.01
N ALA A 84 -2.05 -8.70 -12.82
CA ALA A 84 -1.13 -7.69 -12.32
C ALA A 84 0.28 -8.23 -12.03
N ARG A 85 0.42 -9.51 -11.65
CA ARG A 85 1.71 -10.18 -11.49
C ARG A 85 2.32 -10.56 -12.84
N GLN A 86 1.52 -11.05 -13.78
CA GLN A 86 1.95 -11.40 -15.14
C GLN A 86 2.48 -10.20 -15.94
N ALA A 87 2.03 -8.99 -15.62
CA ALA A 87 2.54 -7.77 -16.25
C ALA A 87 4.01 -7.45 -15.87
N LEU A 88 4.54 -8.02 -14.79
CA LEU A 88 5.87 -7.70 -14.28
C LEU A 88 6.96 -8.46 -15.05
N PRO A 89 8.11 -7.83 -15.35
CA PRO A 89 9.21 -8.53 -15.99
C PRO A 89 9.86 -9.51 -14.99
N PRO A 90 10.49 -10.59 -15.50
CA PRO A 90 11.19 -11.56 -14.65
C PRO A 90 12.47 -10.98 -14.03
N THR A 91 13.02 -9.90 -14.58
CA THR A 91 14.26 -9.27 -14.13
C THR A 91 14.17 -7.74 -14.19
N TYR A 92 14.97 -7.08 -13.38
CA TYR A 92 15.07 -5.61 -13.32
C TYR A 92 16.53 -5.18 -13.47
N SER A 93 16.74 -3.97 -13.97
CA SER A 93 18.08 -3.39 -13.99
C SER A 93 18.56 -3.08 -12.58
N ARG A 94 19.87 -3.19 -12.33
CA ARG A 94 20.47 -2.77 -11.05
C ARG A 94 20.12 -1.33 -10.70
N ALA A 95 20.07 -0.45 -11.70
CA ALA A 95 19.75 0.96 -11.51
C ALA A 95 18.31 1.16 -10.99
N ASP A 96 17.34 0.41 -11.52
CA ASP A 96 15.94 0.52 -11.09
C ASP A 96 15.71 -0.09 -9.71
N VAL A 97 16.40 -1.19 -9.38
CA VAL A 97 16.37 -1.76 -8.03
C VAL A 97 16.95 -0.77 -7.01
N VAL A 98 18.15 -0.22 -7.27
CA VAL A 98 18.77 0.80 -6.40
C VAL A 98 17.87 2.02 -6.27
N PHE A 99 17.26 2.47 -7.38
CA PHE A 99 16.31 3.57 -7.38
C PHE A 99 15.17 3.30 -6.38
N ASN A 100 14.51 2.15 -6.47
CA ASN A 100 13.40 1.79 -5.58
C ASN A 100 13.83 1.62 -4.12
N LEU A 101 14.99 1.01 -3.84
CA LEU A 101 15.49 0.84 -2.46
C LEU A 101 15.67 2.19 -1.76
N GLN A 102 16.21 3.20 -2.46
CA GLN A 102 16.31 4.56 -1.93
C GLN A 102 14.94 5.16 -1.59
N ARG A 103 13.93 4.95 -2.44
CA ARG A 103 12.57 5.50 -2.24
C ARG A 103 11.84 4.78 -1.11
N VAL A 104 12.04 3.48 -0.94
CA VAL A 104 11.46 2.73 0.20
C VAL A 104 12.04 3.24 1.52
N GLY A 105 13.36 3.44 1.61
CA GLY A 105 14.00 4.03 2.79
C GLY A 105 13.50 5.45 3.05
N LEU A 106 13.41 6.27 2.00
CA LEU A 106 12.87 7.62 2.10
C LEU A 106 11.39 7.62 2.52
N MET A 107 10.56 6.70 2.03
CA MET A 107 9.14 6.58 2.38
C MET A 107 8.97 6.30 3.87
N ALA A 108 9.73 5.33 4.39
CA ALA A 108 9.69 4.99 5.80
C ALA A 108 10.02 6.20 6.66
N ALA A 109 11.14 6.87 6.38
CA ALA A 109 11.50 8.11 7.06
C ALA A 109 10.43 9.20 6.89
N ALA A 110 9.89 9.35 5.67
CA ALA A 110 9.03 10.45 5.30
C ALA A 110 7.65 10.43 5.95
N LEU A 111 7.12 9.24 6.20
CA LEU A 111 5.80 9.06 6.80
C LEU A 111 5.85 8.93 8.32
N THR A 112 7.03 8.69 8.90
CA THR A 112 7.25 8.61 10.35
C THR A 112 7.65 9.94 11.00
N ASP A 113 8.10 10.91 10.20
CA ASP A 113 8.56 12.20 10.70
C ASP A 113 7.46 13.26 10.53
N ASP A 114 6.85 13.64 11.65
CA ASP A 114 5.82 14.69 11.71
C ASP A 114 6.35 16.09 11.33
N GLY A 115 7.68 16.27 11.28
CA GLY A 115 8.36 17.51 10.93
C GLY A 115 8.65 17.70 9.43
N ILE A 116 8.26 16.75 8.57
CA ILE A 116 8.49 16.92 7.14
C ILE A 116 7.53 17.94 6.57
N ASP A 117 8.04 19.15 6.36
CA ASP A 117 7.29 20.26 5.77
C ASP A 117 7.41 20.32 4.24
N GLU A 118 8.13 19.38 3.62
CA GLU A 118 8.31 19.32 2.16
C GLU A 118 7.46 18.23 1.49
N PRO A 119 6.30 18.57 0.89
CA PRO A 119 5.48 17.63 0.11
C PRO A 119 6.23 16.91 -1.02
N SER A 120 7.28 17.54 -1.56
CA SER A 120 8.16 16.98 -2.58
C SER A 120 8.83 15.68 -2.15
N VAL A 121 9.12 15.51 -0.86
CA VAL A 121 9.80 14.32 -0.32
C VAL A 121 8.90 13.09 -0.41
N VAL A 122 7.65 13.19 0.05
CA VAL A 122 6.67 12.10 -0.05
C VAL A 122 6.40 11.77 -1.51
N ARG A 123 6.30 12.79 -2.37
CA ARG A 123 6.15 12.58 -3.82
C ARG A 123 7.30 11.78 -4.41
N GLU A 124 8.53 12.12 -4.07
CA GLU A 124 9.71 11.40 -4.54
C GLU A 124 9.72 9.97 -4.01
N ALA A 125 9.39 9.77 -2.74
CA ALA A 125 9.32 8.45 -2.10
C ALA A 125 8.24 7.54 -2.72
N MET A 126 7.17 8.09 -3.27
CA MET A 126 6.10 7.33 -3.95
C MET A 126 6.44 6.94 -5.39
N LYS A 127 7.59 7.37 -5.94
CA LYS A 127 8.03 6.94 -7.27
C LYS A 127 8.42 5.47 -7.25
N ASP A 128 8.06 4.78 -8.32
CA ASP A 128 8.29 3.34 -8.46
C ASP A 128 8.70 3.00 -9.89
N LYS A 129 9.68 2.11 -10.01
CA LYS A 129 10.15 1.52 -11.25
C LYS A 129 9.99 0.00 -11.32
N VAL A 130 9.47 -0.63 -10.26
CA VAL A 130 9.39 -2.10 -10.18
C VAL A 130 8.00 -2.60 -10.57
N HIS A 131 6.93 -1.84 -10.29
CA HIS A 131 5.55 -2.34 -10.46
C HIS A 131 4.69 -1.44 -11.36
N GLN A 132 4.55 -0.16 -11.01
CA GLN A 132 3.64 0.79 -11.63
C GLN A 132 3.89 0.99 -13.13
N PRO A 133 5.15 1.13 -13.63
CA PRO A 133 5.36 1.30 -15.07
C PRO A 133 4.79 0.13 -15.88
N PHE A 134 4.90 -1.08 -15.34
CA PHE A 134 4.45 -2.31 -15.99
C PHE A 134 2.95 -2.53 -15.82
N ARG A 135 2.35 -2.09 -14.72
CA ARG A 135 0.90 -2.19 -14.46
C ARG A 135 0.09 -1.03 -15.03
N MET A 136 0.73 0.03 -15.51
CA MET A 136 0.06 1.27 -15.90
C MET A 136 -1.02 1.08 -16.97
N HIS A 137 -0.78 0.18 -17.91
CA HIS A 137 -1.70 -0.13 -18.99
C HIS A 137 -2.99 -0.86 -18.52
N LEU A 138 -3.00 -1.43 -17.32
CA LEU A 138 -4.14 -2.17 -16.77
C LEU A 138 -5.23 -1.24 -16.21
N VAL A 139 -4.91 0.03 -15.97
CA VAL A 139 -5.83 1.02 -15.39
C VAL A 139 -5.86 2.28 -16.24
N PRO A 140 -6.84 2.42 -17.15
CA PRO A 140 -6.98 3.62 -17.98
C PRO A 140 -7.08 4.88 -17.11
N GLY A 141 -6.29 5.90 -17.44
CA GLY A 141 -6.23 7.15 -16.68
C GLY A 141 -5.25 7.15 -15.49
N LEU A 142 -4.62 6.00 -15.15
CA LEU A 142 -3.64 5.94 -14.05
C LEU A 142 -2.49 6.92 -14.26
N GLN A 143 -1.93 7.01 -15.47
CA GLN A 143 -0.82 7.92 -15.77
C GLN A 143 -1.14 9.39 -15.41
N LYS A 144 -2.37 9.84 -15.72
CA LYS A 144 -2.82 11.20 -15.40
C LYS A 144 -2.96 11.40 -13.89
N CYS A 145 -3.42 10.38 -13.17
CA CYS A 145 -3.51 10.44 -11.70
C CYS A 145 -2.12 10.44 -11.04
N LEU A 146 -1.17 9.64 -11.54
CA LEU A 146 0.22 9.63 -11.04
C LEU A 146 0.95 10.96 -11.26
N ALA A 147 0.49 11.77 -12.22
CA ALA A 147 1.04 13.10 -12.49
C ALA A 147 0.54 14.19 -11.52
N LEU A 148 -0.43 13.88 -10.64
CA LEU A 148 -0.89 14.82 -9.62
C LEU A 148 0.23 15.14 -8.62
N SER A 149 0.29 16.39 -8.21
CA SER A 149 1.28 16.89 -7.25
C SER A 149 0.73 18.10 -6.52
N SER A 150 1.38 18.50 -5.42
CA SER A 150 1.03 19.71 -4.68
C SER A 150 1.00 20.98 -5.55
N GLN A 151 1.74 21.02 -6.66
CA GLN A 151 1.78 22.17 -7.58
C GLN A 151 0.51 22.30 -8.44
N ASN A 152 -0.05 21.18 -8.91
CA ASN A 152 -1.19 21.18 -9.83
C ASN A 152 -2.50 20.76 -9.16
N THR A 153 -2.43 20.20 -7.96
CA THR A 153 -3.57 19.76 -7.15
C THR A 153 -3.19 19.93 -5.68
N PRO A 154 -3.49 21.10 -5.09
CA PRO A 154 -3.19 21.40 -3.70
C PRO A 154 -3.69 20.30 -2.75
N GLY A 155 -2.90 20.02 -1.72
CA GLY A 155 -3.16 18.96 -0.74
C GLY A 155 -2.57 17.59 -1.09
N VAL A 156 -2.26 17.31 -2.36
CA VAL A 156 -1.63 16.04 -2.78
C VAL A 156 -0.15 16.02 -2.39
N LEU A 157 0.24 14.97 -1.65
CA LEU A 157 1.64 14.64 -1.37
C LEU A 157 2.21 13.70 -2.43
N GLY A 158 1.44 12.70 -2.85
CA GLY A 158 1.83 11.78 -3.90
C GLY A 158 0.71 10.79 -4.22
N VAL A 159 0.83 10.10 -5.34
CA VAL A 159 -0.20 9.18 -5.84
C VAL A 159 0.46 7.88 -6.28
N CYS A 160 -0.16 6.76 -5.94
CA CYS A 160 0.26 5.43 -6.38
C CYS A 160 -0.94 4.54 -6.73
N LEU A 161 -0.64 3.43 -7.38
CA LEU A 161 -1.57 2.30 -7.48
C LEU A 161 -1.67 1.63 -6.10
N SER A 162 -2.89 1.40 -5.61
CA SER A 162 -3.10 0.67 -4.35
C SER A 162 -2.96 -0.84 -4.60
N GLY A 163 -1.87 -1.44 -4.10
CA GLY A 163 -1.56 -2.85 -4.30
C GLY A 163 -1.45 -3.24 -5.77
N SER A 164 -2.28 -4.20 -6.20
CA SER A 164 -2.34 -4.64 -7.60
C SER A 164 -3.26 -3.79 -8.49
N GLY A 165 -4.01 -2.84 -7.92
CA GLY A 165 -5.07 -2.11 -8.61
C GLY A 165 -6.41 -2.84 -8.55
N SER A 166 -7.48 -2.28 -9.14
CA SER A 166 -7.51 -1.04 -9.96
C SER A 166 -7.53 0.26 -9.16
N THR A 167 -7.73 0.19 -7.84
CA THR A 167 -7.79 1.35 -6.95
C THR A 167 -6.53 2.21 -7.01
N ILE A 168 -6.73 3.52 -7.09
CA ILE A 168 -5.66 4.54 -7.05
C ILE A 168 -5.73 5.22 -5.70
N LEU A 169 -4.58 5.38 -5.04
CA LEU A 169 -4.45 6.02 -3.74
C LEU A 169 -3.61 7.29 -3.87
N ALA A 170 -4.10 8.39 -3.32
CA ALA A 170 -3.37 9.62 -3.10
C ALA A 170 -3.17 9.84 -1.60
N LEU A 171 -1.94 10.11 -1.18
CA LEU A 171 -1.66 10.61 0.17
C LEU A 171 -1.85 12.13 0.15
N CYS A 172 -2.63 12.64 1.10
CA CYS A 172 -3.02 14.06 1.14
C CYS A 172 -2.95 14.61 2.56
N ARG A 173 -2.68 15.91 2.71
CA ARG A 173 -2.77 16.62 4.01
C ARG A 173 -4.05 17.41 4.20
N ASP A 174 -4.63 17.85 3.09
CA ASP A 174 -5.84 18.66 3.06
C ASP A 174 -6.53 18.50 1.68
N ASN A 175 -7.56 19.33 1.43
CA ASN A 175 -8.28 19.38 0.15
C ASN A 175 -8.87 18.03 -0.32
N PHE A 176 -9.14 17.11 0.61
CA PHE A 176 -9.47 15.70 0.31
C PHE A 176 -10.61 15.53 -0.72
N SER A 177 -11.72 16.27 -0.57
CA SER A 177 -12.85 16.22 -1.53
C SER A 177 -12.42 16.63 -2.94
N ARG A 178 -11.71 17.75 -3.05
CA ARG A 178 -11.23 18.28 -4.33
C ARG A 178 -10.23 17.35 -5.01
N VAL A 179 -9.36 16.71 -4.24
CA VAL A 179 -8.45 15.67 -4.75
C VAL A 179 -9.25 14.50 -5.30
N GLY A 180 -10.26 14.02 -4.55
CA GLY A 180 -11.15 12.96 -4.99
C GLY A 180 -11.87 13.30 -6.29
N GLU A 181 -12.53 14.46 -6.34
CA GLU A 181 -13.20 14.98 -7.55
C GLU A 181 -12.23 15.07 -8.74
N ARG A 182 -10.99 15.50 -8.51
CA ARG A 182 -9.97 15.58 -9.56
C ARG A 182 -9.57 14.20 -10.08
N MET A 183 -9.33 13.23 -9.20
CA MET A 183 -9.03 11.85 -9.59
C MET A 183 -10.20 11.22 -10.36
N GLN A 184 -11.43 11.44 -9.88
CA GLN A 184 -12.64 10.95 -10.54
C GLN A 184 -12.80 11.53 -11.95
N ALA A 185 -12.60 12.84 -12.11
CA ALA A 185 -12.66 13.49 -13.42
C ALA A 185 -11.59 12.97 -14.40
N LEU A 186 -10.36 12.72 -13.93
CA LEU A 186 -9.29 12.18 -14.77
C LEU A 186 -9.57 10.75 -15.24
N LEU A 187 -10.16 9.92 -14.39
CA LEU A 187 -10.60 8.56 -14.74
C LEU A 187 -11.80 8.60 -15.69
N GLN A 188 -12.77 9.49 -15.45
CA GLN A 188 -13.94 9.66 -16.31
C GLN A 188 -13.55 10.09 -17.73
N GLN A 189 -12.56 10.98 -17.87
CA GLN A 189 -12.00 11.35 -19.18
C GLN A 189 -11.34 10.17 -19.91
N ALA A 190 -10.92 9.13 -19.19
CA ALA A 190 -10.40 7.89 -19.75
C ALA A 190 -11.49 6.81 -19.91
N GLY A 191 -12.78 7.17 -19.76
CA GLY A 191 -13.91 6.25 -19.87
C GLY A 191 -14.12 5.36 -18.65
N VAL A 192 -13.48 5.64 -17.52
CA VAL A 192 -13.56 4.84 -16.29
C VAL A 192 -14.47 5.52 -15.28
N GLN A 193 -15.57 4.84 -14.94
CA GLN A 193 -16.38 5.23 -13.78
C GLN A 193 -15.72 4.74 -12.49
N CYS A 194 -15.73 5.58 -11.46
CA CYS A 194 -15.21 5.24 -10.14
C CYS A 194 -15.97 5.98 -9.04
N ARG A 195 -15.90 5.44 -7.83
CA ARG A 195 -16.26 6.14 -6.59
C ARG A 195 -15.00 6.62 -5.89
N THR A 196 -15.12 7.67 -5.08
CA THR A 196 -14.00 8.18 -4.27
C THR A 196 -14.34 8.11 -2.78
N ALA A 197 -13.31 8.00 -1.95
CA ALA A 197 -13.44 8.04 -0.50
C ALA A 197 -12.21 8.69 0.13
N THR A 198 -12.42 9.41 1.23
CA THR A 198 -11.34 9.84 2.12
C THR A 198 -11.31 8.87 3.29
N LEU A 199 -10.15 8.26 3.53
CA LEU A 199 -9.95 7.22 4.52
C LEU A 199 -8.88 7.65 5.51
N ASP A 200 -9.19 7.48 6.79
CA ASP A 200 -8.20 7.52 7.86
C ASP A 200 -7.41 6.19 7.87
N ILE A 201 -6.16 6.26 8.32
CA ILE A 201 -5.35 5.04 8.53
C ILE A 201 -5.85 4.34 9.79
N ASP A 202 -6.33 3.10 9.65
CA ASP A 202 -6.74 2.31 10.80
C ASP A 202 -5.53 1.89 11.63
N GLN A 203 -5.35 2.51 12.79
CA GLN A 203 -4.25 2.26 13.70
C GLN A 203 -4.40 0.98 14.54
N ARG A 204 -5.59 0.36 14.58
CA ARG A 204 -5.85 -0.75 15.50
C ARG A 204 -5.57 -2.11 14.89
N GLY A 205 -5.82 -2.28 13.60
CA GLY A 205 -5.72 -3.57 12.93
C GLY A 205 -6.85 -4.51 13.38
N SER A 206 -6.59 -5.81 13.30
CA SER A 206 -7.60 -6.83 13.55
C SER A 206 -7.91 -6.97 15.03
N LEU A 207 -9.18 -6.77 15.40
CA LEU A 207 -9.70 -6.93 16.75
C LEU A 207 -10.77 -8.04 16.79
N VAL A 208 -10.87 -8.73 17.93
CA VAL A 208 -12.01 -9.62 18.23
C VAL A 208 -12.82 -8.94 19.34
N GLN A 209 -14.10 -8.72 19.08
CA GLN A 209 -15.04 -8.11 20.03
C GLN A 209 -16.12 -9.12 20.36
N ASP A 210 -16.38 -9.30 21.65
CA ASP A 210 -17.52 -10.07 22.13
C ASP A 210 -18.78 -9.18 21.99
N PHE A 211 -19.86 -9.74 21.44
CA PHE A 211 -21.16 -9.09 21.28
C PHE A 211 -22.13 -9.50 22.39
#